data_AF-A0A6P7MV77-F1
#
_entry.id   AF-A0A6P7MV77-F1
#
_cell.length_a   1.000
_cell.length_b   1.000
_cell.length_c   1.000
_cell.angle_alpha   90.00
_cell.angle_beta   90.00
_cell.angle_gamma   90.00
#
_symmetry.space_group_name_H-M   'P 1'
#
loop_
_entity.id
_entity.type
_entity.pdbx_description
1 polymer ?
#
loop_
_entity_poly.entity_id
_entity_poly.type
_entity_poly.pdbx_seq_one_letter_code
_entity_poly.pdbx_strand_id
1 'polypeptide(L)'
;MERAEFKFFIDTITGVTRPGRMNILVWGRLCWHSFPEALLPLPNALHVVLSNTLKAAPDHAHFLCQDFESAVRLASEPPLADLVETIWVIGGARVYVDTLKHPWCDLLYLTDVMADFDCDVFFPEFDREIFKVQERFPGIPSEIQEENGIKYKFQVFKRIRDA
;
A
#
# COMPACT_ATOMS: atom_id res chain seq x y z
N MET A 1 -5.40 8.70 15.74
CA MET A 1 -5.22 8.54 14.29
C MET A 1 -5.17 9.93 13.71
N GLU A 2 -4.06 10.27 13.06
CA GLU A 2 -3.92 11.51 12.30
C GLU A 2 -4.95 11.48 11.17
N ARG A 3 -5.96 12.33 11.27
CA ARG A 3 -7.14 12.31 10.43
C ARG A 3 -6.83 12.81 9.03
N ALA A 4 -5.87 13.72 8.87
CA ALA A 4 -5.46 14.25 7.58
C ALA A 4 -4.56 13.26 6.83
N GLU A 5 -3.56 12.70 7.50
CA GLU A 5 -2.67 11.66 6.95
C GLU A 5 -3.47 10.44 6.51
N PHE A 6 -4.31 9.91 7.40
CA PHE A 6 -5.09 8.73 7.09
C PHE A 6 -6.10 8.98 5.97
N LYS A 7 -6.69 10.17 5.90
CA LYS A 7 -7.55 10.54 4.77
C LYS A 7 -6.76 10.54 3.46
N PHE A 8 -5.57 11.15 3.45
CA PHE A 8 -4.69 11.16 2.28
C PHE A 8 -4.32 9.75 1.84
N PHE A 9 -3.99 8.87 2.78
CA PHE A 9 -3.74 7.45 2.52
C PHE A 9 -4.94 6.77 1.85
N ILE A 10 -6.14 6.91 2.42
CA ILE A 10 -7.37 6.32 1.85
C ILE A 10 -7.67 6.88 0.46
N ASP A 11 -7.64 8.20 0.28
CA ASP A 11 -7.87 8.85 -1.01
C ASP A 11 -6.88 8.34 -2.07
N THR A 12 -5.61 8.17 -1.69
CA THR A 12 -4.54 7.70 -2.59
C THR A 12 -4.77 6.25 -3.03
N ILE A 13 -5.01 5.32 -2.11
CA ILE A 13 -5.12 3.90 -2.45
C ILE A 13 -6.45 3.54 -3.13
N THR A 14 -7.49 4.36 -2.96
CA THR A 14 -8.81 4.18 -3.59
C THR A 14 -8.98 4.98 -4.87
N GLY A 15 -8.05 5.90 -5.17
CA GLY A 15 -8.06 6.71 -6.38
C GLY A 15 -7.86 5.85 -7.63
N VAL A 16 -8.73 6.06 -8.62
CA VAL A 16 -8.62 5.47 -9.96
C VAL A 16 -8.69 6.58 -11.00
N THR A 17 -7.90 6.44 -12.05
CA THR A 17 -7.84 7.40 -13.17
C THR A 17 -8.90 7.11 -14.22
N ARG A 18 -9.35 5.85 -14.34
CA ARG A 18 -10.37 5.43 -15.31
C ARG A 18 -11.66 5.03 -14.59
N PRO A 19 -12.82 5.63 -14.95
CA PRO A 19 -14.11 5.25 -14.38
C PRO A 19 -14.40 3.75 -14.53
N GLY A 20 -14.89 3.14 -13.45
CA GLY A 20 -15.22 1.71 -13.41
C GLY A 20 -14.04 0.77 -13.18
N ARG A 21 -12.80 1.28 -13.09
CA ARG A 21 -11.65 0.49 -12.63
C ARG A 21 -11.64 0.34 -11.11
N MET A 22 -10.91 -0.67 -10.65
CA MET A 22 -10.66 -0.91 -9.23
C MET A 22 -9.15 -1.05 -8.98
N ASN A 23 -8.75 -0.80 -7.76
CA ASN A 23 -7.43 -1.13 -7.25
C ASN A 23 -7.49 -2.44 -6.47
N ILE A 24 -6.38 -3.17 -6.43
CA ILE A 24 -6.19 -4.28 -5.48
C ILE A 24 -5.37 -3.75 -4.32
N LEU A 25 -5.87 -3.95 -3.10
CA LEU A 25 -5.18 -3.63 -1.86
C LEU A 25 -4.67 -4.94 -1.24
N VAL A 26 -3.37 -5.10 -1.15
CA VAL A 26 -2.70 -6.31 -0.64
C VAL A 26 -2.25 -6.07 0.80
N TRP A 27 -2.70 -6.96 1.69
CA TRP A 27 -2.49 -6.87 3.13
C TRP A 27 -1.84 -8.15 3.65
N GLY A 28 -0.98 -8.07 4.65
CA GLY A 28 -0.63 -9.19 5.51
C GLY A 28 -1.72 -9.41 6.54
N ARG A 29 -1.93 -10.65 6.97
CA ARG A 29 -2.99 -11.02 7.93
C ARG A 29 -3.10 -10.11 9.16
N LEU A 30 -1.99 -9.79 9.82
CA LEU A 30 -2.01 -8.94 11.02
C LEU A 30 -2.39 -7.48 10.70
N CYS A 31 -1.90 -6.96 9.57
CA CYS A 31 -2.25 -5.62 9.10
C CYS A 31 -3.75 -5.53 8.76
N TRP A 32 -4.31 -6.55 8.12
CA TRP A 32 -5.75 -6.64 7.87
C TRP A 32 -6.58 -6.51 9.16
N HIS A 33 -6.22 -7.26 10.21
CA HIS A 33 -6.94 -7.22 11.48
C HIS A 33 -6.77 -5.91 12.25
N SER A 34 -5.77 -5.10 11.94
CA SER A 34 -5.61 -3.76 12.53
C SER A 34 -6.46 -2.68 11.85
N PHE A 35 -6.98 -2.94 10.65
CA PHE A 35 -7.74 -1.95 9.90
C PHE A 35 -9.15 -1.74 10.49
N PRO A 36 -9.65 -0.51 10.64
CA PRO A 36 -10.98 -0.27 11.20
C PRO A 36 -12.10 -0.80 10.30
N GLU A 37 -12.82 -1.82 10.76
CA GLU A 37 -13.91 -2.47 10.01
C GLU A 37 -15.02 -1.50 9.58
N ALA A 38 -15.29 -0.46 10.39
CA ALA A 38 -16.30 0.55 10.11
C ALA A 38 -16.04 1.38 8.83
N LEU A 39 -14.84 1.29 8.25
CA LEU A 39 -14.48 1.95 7.00
C LEU A 39 -14.65 1.04 5.77
N LEU A 40 -14.98 -0.24 5.97
CA LEU A 40 -15.19 -1.19 4.89
C LEU A 40 -16.65 -1.15 4.42
N PRO A 41 -16.90 -1.32 3.11
CA PRO A 41 -15.92 -1.49 2.04
C PRO A 41 -15.29 -0.15 1.61
N LEU A 42 -14.02 -0.19 1.18
CA LEU A 42 -13.39 0.96 0.55
C LEU A 42 -13.86 1.09 -0.92
N PRO A 43 -14.10 2.33 -1.41
CA PRO A 43 -14.48 2.55 -2.79
C PRO A 43 -13.39 2.09 -3.75
N ASN A 44 -13.81 1.53 -4.89
CA ASN A 44 -12.92 1.07 -5.96
C ASN A 44 -11.80 0.12 -5.50
N ALA A 45 -12.01 -0.66 -4.43
CA ALA A 45 -10.98 -1.49 -3.83
C ALA A 45 -11.39 -2.96 -3.73
N LEU A 46 -10.50 -3.84 -4.19
CA LEU A 46 -10.56 -5.28 -3.94
C LEU A 46 -9.49 -5.63 -2.91
N HIS A 47 -9.90 -6.26 -1.81
CA HIS A 47 -9.01 -6.58 -0.70
C HIS A 47 -8.45 -8.01 -0.84
N VAL A 48 -7.13 -8.14 -0.90
CA VAL A 48 -6.39 -9.40 -0.93
C VAL A 48 -5.60 -9.55 0.36
N VAL A 49 -5.89 -10.58 1.14
CA VAL A 49 -5.13 -10.90 2.35
C VAL A 49 -4.11 -11.99 2.05
N LEU A 50 -2.86 -11.77 2.46
CA LEU A 50 -1.77 -12.74 2.39
C LEU A 50 -1.68 -13.52 3.71
N SER A 51 -1.81 -14.84 3.61
CA SER A 51 -1.60 -15.75 4.73
C SER A 51 -1.33 -17.18 4.25
N ASN A 52 -0.40 -17.85 4.92
CA ASN A 52 -0.14 -19.28 4.74
C ASN A 52 -0.89 -20.16 5.78
N THR A 53 -1.57 -19.56 6.76
CA THR A 53 -2.30 -20.29 7.81
C THR A 53 -3.81 -20.24 7.65
N LEU A 54 -4.34 -19.23 6.96
CA LEU A 54 -5.78 -19.12 6.71
C LEU A 54 -6.20 -20.11 5.63
N LYS A 55 -7.43 -20.62 5.75
CA LYS A 55 -8.02 -21.55 4.77
C LYS A 55 -9.04 -20.88 3.86
N ALA A 56 -9.47 -19.67 4.20
CA ALA A 56 -10.43 -18.86 3.45
C ALA A 56 -10.11 -17.37 3.66
N ALA A 57 -10.62 -16.53 2.76
CA ALA A 57 -10.55 -15.08 2.94
C ALA A 57 -11.26 -14.69 4.25
N PRO A 58 -10.65 -13.83 5.08
CA PRO A 58 -11.31 -13.31 6.27
C PRO A 58 -12.47 -12.38 5.89
N ASP A 59 -13.32 -12.05 6.85
CA ASP A 59 -14.47 -11.16 6.64
C ASP A 59 -14.07 -9.86 5.93
N HIS A 60 -14.91 -9.43 4.99
CA HIS A 60 -14.73 -8.27 4.09
C HIS A 60 -13.56 -8.34 3.11
N ALA A 61 -12.64 -9.31 3.23
CA ALA A 61 -11.63 -9.55 2.22
C ALA A 61 -12.26 -10.29 1.02
N HIS A 62 -11.86 -9.90 -0.19
CA HIS A 62 -12.37 -10.51 -1.42
C HIS A 62 -11.60 -11.79 -1.74
N PHE A 63 -10.31 -11.81 -1.44
CA PHE A 63 -9.42 -12.90 -1.80
C PHE A 63 -8.43 -13.24 -0.68
N LEU A 64 -8.01 -14.51 -0.67
CA LEU A 64 -6.89 -15.01 0.11
C LEU A 64 -5.80 -15.50 -0.85
N CYS A 65 -4.58 -15.02 -0.68
CA CYS A 65 -3.40 -15.47 -1.40
C CYS A 65 -2.33 -15.96 -0.41
N GLN A 66 -1.45 -16.86 -0.84
CA GLN A 66 -0.39 -17.39 0.02
C GLN A 66 0.85 -16.48 0.07
N ASP A 67 1.04 -15.69 -0.99
CA ASP A 67 2.19 -14.83 -1.19
C ASP A 67 1.85 -13.67 -2.14
N PHE A 68 2.80 -12.74 -2.30
CA PHE A 68 2.61 -11.59 -3.18
C PHE A 68 2.50 -11.98 -4.66
N GLU A 69 3.26 -12.98 -5.10
CA GLU A 69 3.26 -13.41 -6.51
C GLU A 69 1.89 -13.97 -6.95
N SER A 70 1.24 -14.76 -6.09
CA SER A 70 -0.12 -15.23 -6.34
C SER A 70 -1.15 -14.09 -6.36
N ALA A 71 -0.97 -13.02 -5.58
CA ALA A 71 -1.81 -11.82 -5.66
C ALA A 71 -1.60 -11.06 -6.98
N VAL A 72 -0.37 -10.99 -7.49
CA VAL A 72 -0.12 -10.38 -8.79
C VAL A 72 -0.68 -11.22 -9.95
N ARG A 73 -0.53 -12.54 -9.88
CA ARG A 73 -1.14 -13.45 -10.86
C ARG A 73 -2.66 -13.28 -10.90
N LEU A 74 -3.30 -13.26 -9.73
CA LEU A 74 -4.73 -12.99 -9.59
C LEU A 74 -5.14 -11.68 -10.29
N ALA A 75 -4.36 -10.61 -10.11
CA ALA A 75 -4.62 -9.31 -10.75
C ALA A 75 -4.41 -9.32 -12.27
N SER A 76 -3.58 -10.23 -12.78
CA SER A 76 -3.15 -10.30 -14.18
C SER A 76 -3.98 -11.26 -15.02
N GLU A 77 -4.92 -11.99 -14.42
CA GLU A 77 -5.77 -12.97 -15.09
C GLU A 77 -7.23 -12.46 -15.21
N PRO A 78 -7.94 -12.79 -16.30
CA PRO A 78 -9.36 -12.47 -16.41
C PRO A 78 -10.19 -13.12 -15.28
N PRO A 79 -11.23 -12.44 -14.77
CA PRO A 79 -11.75 -11.15 -15.25
C PRO A 79 -11.04 -9.92 -14.66
N LEU A 80 -10.08 -10.10 -13.73
CA LEU A 80 -9.48 -9.00 -12.98
C LEU A 80 -8.49 -8.19 -13.82
N ALA A 81 -7.79 -8.82 -14.77
CA ALA A 81 -6.87 -8.13 -15.69
C ALA A 81 -7.51 -6.91 -16.39
N ASP A 82 -8.80 -6.99 -16.71
CA ASP A 82 -9.55 -5.92 -17.37
C ASP A 82 -10.20 -4.92 -16.41
N LEU A 83 -10.13 -5.17 -15.10
CA LEU A 83 -10.74 -4.36 -14.05
C LEU A 83 -9.71 -3.61 -13.21
N VAL A 84 -8.57 -4.23 -12.93
CA VAL A 84 -7.56 -3.71 -12.02
C VAL A 84 -6.74 -2.61 -12.69
N GLU A 85 -6.60 -1.48 -12.01
CA GLU A 85 -5.74 -0.36 -12.43
C GLU A 85 -4.41 -0.37 -11.69
N THR A 86 -4.43 -0.46 -10.35
CA THR A 86 -3.21 -0.46 -9.53
C THR A 86 -3.26 -1.54 -8.44
N ILE A 87 -2.12 -2.18 -8.19
CA ILE A 87 -1.91 -3.03 -7.01
C ILE A 87 -1.18 -2.18 -5.96
N TRP A 88 -1.85 -1.92 -4.84
CA TRP A 88 -1.28 -1.25 -3.67
C TRP A 88 -0.92 -2.28 -2.61
N VAL A 89 0.34 -2.25 -2.15
CA VAL A 89 0.75 -3.04 -0.99
C VAL A 89 0.64 -2.18 0.25
N ILE A 90 -0.27 -2.57 1.15
CA ILE A 90 -0.61 -1.80 2.34
C ILE A 90 0.23 -2.20 3.56
N GLY A 91 0.96 -3.31 3.46
CA GLY A 91 1.81 -3.84 4.52
C GLY A 91 1.27 -5.15 5.07
N GLY A 92 1.75 -5.67 6.21
CA GLY A 92 2.79 -5.10 7.06
C GLY A 92 4.21 -5.47 6.64
N ALA A 93 5.16 -5.36 7.58
CA ALA A 93 6.60 -5.47 7.36
C ALA A 93 7.03 -6.63 6.46
N ARG A 94 6.51 -7.85 6.68
CA ARG A 94 6.88 -9.00 5.85
C ARG A 94 6.45 -8.85 4.38
N VAL A 95 5.24 -8.32 4.16
CA VAL A 95 4.75 -8.08 2.81
C VAL A 95 5.59 -7.02 2.12
N TYR A 96 5.98 -5.96 2.84
CA TYR A 96 6.90 -4.96 2.30
C TYR A 96 8.27 -5.54 1.92
N VAL A 97 8.87 -6.40 2.76
CA VAL A 97 10.15 -7.07 2.47
C VAL A 97 10.10 -7.83 1.15
N ASP A 98 9.03 -8.61 0.94
CA ASP A 98 8.90 -9.44 -0.25
C ASP A 98 8.60 -8.58 -1.49
N THR A 99 7.74 -7.55 -1.35
CA THR A 99 7.38 -6.63 -2.45
C THR A 99 8.52 -5.72 -2.89
N LEU A 100 9.34 -5.18 -1.98
CA LEU A 100 10.45 -4.29 -2.34
C LEU A 100 11.52 -4.97 -3.21
N LYS A 101 11.62 -6.30 -3.11
CA LYS A 101 12.49 -7.11 -3.97
C LYS A 101 11.87 -7.41 -5.33
N HIS A 102 10.57 -7.21 -5.47
CA HIS A 102 9.85 -7.53 -6.69
C HIS A 102 10.12 -6.48 -7.79
N PRO A 103 10.45 -6.88 -9.02
CA PRO A 103 10.79 -5.94 -10.11
C PRO A 103 9.65 -5.00 -10.48
N TRP A 104 8.40 -5.40 -10.22
CA TRP A 104 7.20 -4.58 -10.47
C TRP A 104 6.84 -3.60 -9.35
N CYS A 105 7.58 -3.56 -8.24
CA CYS A 105 7.41 -2.49 -7.25
C CYS A 105 8.02 -1.20 -7.80
N ASP A 106 7.20 -0.38 -8.45
CA ASP A 106 7.64 0.82 -9.18
C ASP A 106 7.74 2.06 -8.28
N LEU A 107 6.79 2.20 -7.35
CA LEU A 107 6.67 3.37 -6.47
C LEU A 107 6.55 2.92 -5.01
N LEU A 108 7.20 3.67 -4.14
CA LEU A 108 7.02 3.62 -2.69
C LEU A 108 6.46 4.97 -2.23
N TYR A 109 5.24 4.96 -1.73
CA TYR A 109 4.63 6.10 -1.06
C TYR A 109 4.93 5.97 0.42
N LEU A 110 5.61 6.97 0.97
CA LEU A 110 6.14 6.97 2.33
C LEU A 110 5.72 8.26 3.04
N THR A 111 5.02 8.11 4.16
CA THR A 111 4.81 9.21 5.11
C THR A 111 5.97 9.19 6.12
N ASP A 112 6.85 10.18 6.03
CA ASP A 112 8.01 10.35 6.92
C ASP A 112 7.55 11.08 8.18
N VAL A 113 7.25 10.32 9.23
CA VAL A 113 6.81 10.85 10.54
C VAL A 113 8.05 11.30 11.32
N MET A 114 8.14 12.60 11.59
CA MET A 114 9.32 13.25 12.18
C MET A 114 9.28 13.23 13.71
N ALA A 115 8.99 12.07 14.29
CA ALA A 115 8.92 11.84 15.73
C ALA A 115 9.22 10.37 16.06
N ASP A 116 9.68 10.12 17.29
CA ASP A 116 9.95 8.77 17.78
C ASP A 116 8.76 8.23 18.57
N PHE A 117 8.44 6.95 18.36
CA PHE A 117 7.41 6.20 19.07
C PHE A 117 7.93 4.82 19.46
N ASP A 118 7.38 4.26 20.53
CA ASP A 118 7.65 2.87 20.91
C ASP A 118 6.98 1.92 19.90
N CYS A 119 7.80 1.28 19.06
CA CYS A 119 7.38 0.39 17.99
C CYS A 119 7.95 -1.02 18.17
N ASP A 120 7.17 -2.04 17.81
CA ASP A 120 7.55 -3.45 17.81
C ASP A 120 7.70 -4.06 16.40
N VAL A 121 7.22 -3.34 15.38
CA VAL A 121 7.29 -3.70 13.96
C VAL A 121 7.87 -2.52 13.17
N PHE A 122 8.84 -2.79 12.31
CA PHE A 122 9.57 -1.77 11.57
C PHE A 122 9.41 -1.96 10.06
N PHE A 123 9.36 -0.84 9.32
CA PHE A 123 9.46 -0.87 7.86
C PHE A 123 10.86 -1.37 7.45
N PRO A 124 11.00 -2.25 6.45
CA PRO A 124 12.31 -2.76 6.05
C PRO A 124 13.18 -1.66 5.44
N GLU A 125 14.49 -1.78 5.64
CA GLU A 125 15.44 -1.00 4.85
C GLU A 125 15.28 -1.30 3.36
N PHE A 126 15.44 -0.27 2.53
CA PHE A 126 15.39 -0.38 1.09
C PHE A 126 16.52 0.40 0.44
N ASP A 127 16.97 -0.08 -0.70
CA ASP A 127 18.11 0.49 -1.41
C ASP A 127 17.72 1.82 -2.07
N ARG A 128 18.33 2.92 -1.60
CA ARG A 128 18.13 4.28 -2.12
C ARG A 128 18.85 4.54 -3.44
N GLU A 129 19.71 3.63 -3.88
CA GLU A 129 20.23 3.62 -5.25
C GLU A 129 19.22 3.05 -6.23
N ILE A 130 18.42 2.08 -5.80
CA ILE A 130 17.32 1.52 -6.59
C ILE A 130 16.09 2.42 -6.54
N PHE A 131 15.71 2.92 -5.37
CA PHE A 131 14.54 3.77 -5.18
C PHE A 131 14.95 5.21 -4.89
N LYS A 132 14.79 6.08 -5.88
CA LYS A 132 15.14 7.51 -5.75
C LYS A 132 13.94 8.33 -5.35
N VAL A 133 14.12 9.16 -4.32
CA VAL A 133 13.10 10.14 -3.92
C VAL A 133 12.79 11.08 -5.07
N GLN A 134 11.52 11.36 -5.28
CA GLN A 134 11.04 12.32 -6.26
C GLN A 134 10.91 13.69 -5.57
N GLU A 135 11.59 14.72 -6.08
CA GLU A 135 11.50 16.08 -5.50
C GLU A 135 10.07 16.63 -5.53
N ARG A 136 9.32 16.25 -6.57
CA ARG A 136 7.89 16.53 -6.73
C ARG A 136 7.23 15.32 -7.36
N PHE A 137 6.01 15.00 -6.93
CA PHE A 137 5.18 13.98 -7.54
C PHE A 137 3.73 14.49 -7.65
N PRO A 138 3.03 14.28 -8.78
CA PRO A 138 1.67 14.78 -8.95
C PRO A 138 0.73 14.35 -7.83
N GLY A 139 -0.01 15.32 -7.27
CA GLY A 139 -0.97 15.07 -6.19
C GLY A 139 -0.35 14.90 -4.79
N ILE A 140 0.97 15.03 -4.66
CA ILE A 140 1.67 14.85 -3.38
C ILE A 140 2.13 16.20 -2.83
N PRO A 141 1.67 16.60 -1.63
CA PRO A 141 2.15 17.81 -0.95
C PRO A 141 3.67 17.75 -0.73
N SER A 142 4.36 18.87 -0.97
CA SER A 142 5.83 18.94 -0.89
C SER A 142 6.33 19.45 0.46
N GLU A 143 5.46 20.16 1.16
CA GLU A 143 5.69 20.81 2.44
C GLU A 143 5.45 19.85 3.62
N ILE A 144 6.08 20.18 4.74
CA ILE A 144 5.86 19.48 6.01
C ILE A 144 4.43 19.77 6.46
N GLN A 145 3.71 18.71 6.77
CA GLN A 145 2.40 18.75 7.39
C GLN A 145 2.57 18.65 8.91
N GLU A 146 1.58 19.11 9.67
CA GLU A 146 1.57 18.95 11.12
C GLU A 146 0.15 18.62 11.58
N GLU A 147 0.01 17.57 12.38
CA GLU A 147 -1.26 17.21 13.03
C GLU A 147 -1.00 16.78 14.47
N ASN A 148 -1.76 17.32 15.42
CA ASN A 148 -1.60 17.02 16.85
C ASN A 148 -0.16 17.23 17.39
N GLY A 149 0.58 18.19 16.82
CA GLY A 149 1.97 18.47 17.19
C GLY A 149 2.99 17.49 16.60
N ILE A 150 2.56 16.54 15.78
CA ILE A 150 3.43 15.60 15.07
C ILE A 150 3.62 16.12 13.65
N LYS A 151 4.88 16.30 13.25
CA LYS A 151 5.24 16.71 11.90
C LYS A 151 5.46 15.48 11.03
N TYR A 152 4.99 15.54 9.80
CA TYR A 152 5.24 14.50 8.82
C TYR A 152 5.36 15.06 7.41
N LYS A 153 5.97 14.28 6.51
CA LYS A 153 6.09 14.64 5.09
C LYS A 153 5.75 13.47 4.19
N PHE A 154 4.93 13.70 3.17
CA PHE A 154 4.70 12.73 2.12
C PHE A 154 5.89 12.71 1.15
N GLN A 155 6.40 11.52 0.88
CA GLN A 155 7.49 11.26 -0.04
C GLN A 155 7.08 10.16 -1.01
N VAL A 156 7.51 10.29 -2.26
CA VAL A 156 7.41 9.20 -3.24
C VAL A 156 8.82 8.85 -3.68
N PHE A 157 9.17 7.57 -3.56
CA PHE A 157 10.38 7.02 -4.15
C PHE A 157 10.01 6.23 -5.39
N LYS A 158 10.75 6.40 -6.47
CA LYS A 158 10.56 5.67 -7.72
C LYS A 158 11.73 4.75 -7.97
N ARG A 159 11.43 3.51 -8.35
CA ARG A 159 12.44 2.54 -8.80
C ARG A 159 13.11 3.04 -10.08
N ILE A 160 14.43 3.06 -10.12
CA ILE A 160 15.20 3.23 -11.35
C ILE A 160 15.07 1.94 -12.16
N ARG A 161 14.72 2.06 -13.43
CA ARG A 161 14.79 0.95 -14.38
C ARG A 161 16.04 1.15 -15.22
N ASP A 162 16.85 0.10 -15.34
CA ASP A 162 17.92 0.08 -16.32
C ASP A 162 17.31 0.25 -17.72
N ALA A 163 17.90 1.13 -18.52
CA ALA A 163 17.42 1.51 -19.86
C ALA A 163 17.59 0.38 -20.88
#